data_AF-A0A8S3EGB3-F1
#
_entry.id   AF-A0A8S3EGB3-F1
#
_cell.length_a   1.000
_cell.length_b   1.000
_cell.length_c   1.000
_cell.angle_alpha   90.00
_cell.angle_beta   90.00
_cell.angle_gamma   90.00
#
_symmetry.space_group_name_H-M   'P 1'
#
loop_
_entity.id
_entity.type
_entity.pdbx_description
1 polymer ?
#
loop_
_entity_poly.entity_id
_entity_poly.type
_entity_poly.pdbx_seq_one_letter_code
_entity_poly.pdbx_strand_id
1 'polypeptide(L)'
;HEDGSIQFWDVTNISMPLICKLKTSDYFQIEQAPNDDVDEETWPPFRKTGIYDPYCDDPRLAIQKLALCTNTDTLIAAGTAGQVLAFQFTAEPTDVNLPMTTVNLLDGCESFVWKGHEEMKTKSTFVSSGFLATSCIQLYPPAAVSALALCSDIQWYI
;
A
#
# COMPACT_ATOMS: atom_id res chain seq x y z
N HIS A 1 -6.68 -4.80 2.41
CA HIS A 1 -8.06 -4.32 2.21
C HIS A 1 -8.16 -3.62 0.85
N GLU A 2 -9.37 -3.32 0.41
CA GLU A 2 -9.64 -2.67 -0.89
C GLU A 2 -9.12 -1.22 -0.91
N ASP A 3 -9.19 -0.52 0.22
CA ASP A 3 -8.63 0.82 0.45
C ASP A 3 -7.08 0.87 0.49
N GLY A 4 -6.39 -0.23 0.18
CA GLY A 4 -4.93 -0.33 0.30
C GLY A 4 -4.43 -0.42 1.74
N SER A 5 -5.30 -0.61 2.74
CA SER A 5 -4.85 -0.79 4.11
C SER A 5 -4.48 -2.23 4.44
N ILE A 6 -3.51 -2.38 5.35
CA ILE A 6 -3.05 -3.64 5.93
C ILE A 6 -3.20 -3.50 7.43
N GLN A 7 -3.86 -4.46 8.06
CA GLN A 7 -4.21 -4.42 9.48
C GLN A 7 -3.58 -5.60 10.20
N PHE A 8 -2.89 -5.31 11.30
CA PHE A 8 -2.27 -6.31 12.15
C PHE A 8 -3.16 -6.51 13.37
N TRP A 9 -3.55 -7.75 13.61
CA TRP A 9 -4.46 -8.14 14.68
C TRP A 9 -3.75 -9.12 15.60
N ASP A 10 -3.90 -8.94 16.92
CA ASP A 10 -3.44 -9.94 17.87
C ASP A 10 -4.47 -11.07 17.90
N VAL A 11 -4.05 -12.26 17.47
CA VAL A 11 -4.90 -13.47 17.44
C VAL A 11 -4.48 -14.49 18.51
N THR A 12 -3.67 -14.07 19.49
CA THR A 12 -3.17 -14.93 20.56
C THR A 12 -4.28 -15.37 21.52
N ASN A 13 -5.28 -14.52 21.73
CA ASN A 13 -6.40 -14.76 22.64
C ASN A 13 -7.74 -14.78 21.90
N ILE A 14 -8.84 -14.95 22.66
CA ILE A 14 -10.21 -14.93 22.11
C ILE A 14 -10.56 -13.54 21.55
N SER A 15 -10.09 -12.47 22.19
CA SER A 15 -10.21 -11.12 21.66
C SER A 15 -9.20 -10.94 20.52
N MET A 16 -9.65 -10.34 19.41
CA MET A 16 -8.79 -9.93 18.29
C MET A 16 -8.58 -8.42 18.28
N PRO A 17 -7.80 -7.82 19.20
CA PRO A 17 -7.56 -6.39 19.18
C PRO A 17 -6.68 -6.00 17.99
N LEU A 18 -6.96 -4.84 17.40
CA LEU A 18 -6.14 -4.24 16.36
C LEU A 18 -4.83 -3.73 16.99
N ILE A 19 -3.69 -4.18 16.46
CA ILE A 19 -2.35 -3.73 16.88
C ILE A 19 -1.98 -2.45 16.13
N CYS A 20 -2.06 -2.48 14.80
CA CYS A 20 -1.79 -1.32 13.96
C CYS A 20 -2.45 -1.42 12.57
N LYS A 21 -2.61 -0.27 11.92
CA LYS A 21 -3.10 -0.13 10.54
C LYS A 21 -2.02 0.58 9.73
N LEU A 22 -1.50 -0.11 8.72
CA LEU A 22 -0.62 0.44 7.68
C LEU A 22 -1.48 0.86 6.49
N LYS A 23 -1.25 2.05 5.95
CA LYS A 23 -1.92 2.56 4.75
C LYS A 23 -0.93 2.68 3.61
N THR A 24 -1.10 1.90 2.56
CA THR A 24 -0.21 2.02 1.39
C THR A 24 -0.56 3.22 0.51
N SER A 25 -1.79 3.74 0.65
CA SER A 25 -2.28 4.94 -0.04
C SER A 25 -1.38 6.17 0.15
N ASP A 26 -0.72 6.26 1.30
CA ASP A 26 0.07 7.43 1.68
C ASP A 26 1.31 7.58 0.79
N TYR A 27 1.75 6.52 0.13
CA TYR A 27 2.91 6.52 -0.77
C TYR A 27 2.56 6.87 -2.22
N PHE A 28 1.28 7.02 -2.56
CA PHE A 28 0.83 7.22 -3.94
C PHE A 28 -0.01 8.48 -4.13
N GLN A 29 0.00 8.98 -5.36
CA GLN A 29 -0.87 10.03 -5.83
C GLN A 29 -2.25 9.41 -6.11
N ILE A 30 -3.21 9.75 -5.25
CA ILE A 30 -4.61 9.34 -5.37
C ILE A 30 -5.42 10.60 -5.55
N GLU A 31 -6.40 10.58 -6.44
CA GLU A 31 -7.43 11.62 -6.51
C GLU A 31 -8.32 11.48 -5.27
N GLN A 32 -7.89 12.10 -4.17
CA GLN A 32 -8.68 12.11 -2.95
C GLN A 32 -9.89 13.03 -3.15
N ALA A 33 -11.04 12.61 -2.63
CA ALA A 33 -12.15 13.53 -2.42
C ALA A 33 -11.66 14.73 -1.57
N PRO A 34 -12.17 15.94 -1.81
CA PRO A 34 -11.80 17.11 -1.01
C PRO A 34 -11.96 16.77 0.47
N ASN A 35 -10.97 17.17 1.26
CA ASN A 35 -10.99 16.97 2.71
C ASN A 35 -12.29 17.60 3.24
N ASP A 36 -13.11 16.82 3.93
CA ASP A 36 -14.26 17.33 4.69
C ASP A 36 -13.72 18.09 5.91
N ASP A 37 -12.98 19.18 5.70
CA ASP A 37 -12.65 20.15 6.73
C ASP A 37 -13.97 20.82 7.12
N VAL A 38 -14.73 20.14 7.98
CA VAL A 38 -15.97 20.63 8.57
C VAL A 38 -15.61 21.84 9.41
N ASP A 39 -15.89 23.01 8.86
CA ASP A 39 -15.79 24.28 9.56
C ASP A 39 -16.53 24.17 10.89
N GLU A 40 -15.82 24.36 12.01
CA GLU A 40 -16.32 24.11 13.37
C GLU A 40 -17.55 24.97 13.72
N GLU A 41 -17.77 26.04 12.97
CA GLU A 41 -18.91 26.95 13.08
C GLU A 41 -20.16 26.45 12.34
N THR A 42 -20.07 25.37 11.57
CA THR A 42 -21.19 24.84 10.77
C THR A 42 -22.28 24.28 11.67
N TRP A 43 -23.50 24.82 11.55
CA TRP A 43 -24.69 24.29 12.20
C TRP A 43 -25.59 23.53 11.20
N PRO A 44 -26.00 22.29 11.51
CA PRO A 44 -25.70 21.52 12.71
C PRO A 44 -24.25 20.99 12.73
N PRO A 45 -23.64 20.82 13.92
CA PRO A 45 -22.23 20.48 14.07
C PRO A 45 -22.00 18.98 13.85
N PHE A 46 -22.26 18.52 12.63
CA PHE A 46 -22.02 17.12 12.26
C PHE A 46 -20.52 16.82 12.32
N ARG A 47 -20.18 15.73 13.01
CA ARG A 47 -18.82 15.21 13.10
C ARG A 47 -18.79 13.78 12.60
N LYS A 48 -17.89 13.49 11.66
CA LYS A 48 -17.64 12.12 11.20
C LYS A 48 -17.08 11.31 12.37
N THR A 49 -17.74 10.20 12.69
CA THR A 49 -17.32 9.29 13.76
C THR A 49 -17.27 7.86 13.21
N GLY A 50 -16.48 7.01 13.86
CA GLY A 50 -16.22 5.66 13.38
C GLY A 50 -15.22 5.62 12.21
N ILE A 51 -14.95 4.41 11.75
CA ILE A 51 -13.92 4.11 10.74
C ILE A 51 -14.48 3.35 9.53
N TYR A 52 -15.79 3.10 9.52
CA TYR A 52 -16.45 2.42 8.41
C TYR A 52 -16.54 3.38 7.23
N ASP A 53 -16.05 2.94 6.09
CA ASP A 53 -16.12 3.65 4.83
C ASP A 53 -16.83 2.77 3.79
N PRO A 54 -18.04 3.13 3.34
CA PRO A 54 -18.74 2.38 2.29
C PRO A 54 -18.17 2.65 0.90
N TYR A 55 -17.28 3.64 0.73
CA TYR A 55 -16.73 4.02 -0.55
C TYR A 55 -15.35 3.39 -0.77
N CYS A 56 -15.10 2.96 -2.00
CA CYS A 56 -13.77 2.59 -2.48
C CYS A 56 -13.32 3.68 -3.45
N ASP A 57 -12.39 4.54 -3.02
CA ASP A 57 -11.98 5.71 -3.80
C ASP A 57 -11.13 5.32 -5.02
N ASP A 58 -10.23 4.34 -4.87
CA ASP A 58 -9.39 3.86 -5.96
C ASP A 58 -9.16 2.33 -5.87
N PRO A 59 -9.78 1.52 -6.74
CA PRO A 59 -9.65 0.05 -6.70
C PRO A 59 -8.22 -0.42 -6.99
N ARG A 60 -7.35 0.43 -7.56
CA ARG A 60 -5.94 0.09 -7.82
C ARG A 60 -5.17 -0.17 -6.54
N LEU A 61 -5.58 0.44 -5.42
CA LEU A 61 -4.93 0.31 -4.12
C LEU A 61 -5.14 -1.06 -3.48
N ALA A 62 -6.15 -1.80 -3.91
CA ALA A 62 -6.56 -3.04 -3.25
C ALA A 62 -5.38 -4.03 -3.14
N ILE A 63 -5.13 -4.49 -1.91
CA ILE A 63 -4.06 -5.44 -1.59
C ILE A 63 -4.45 -6.84 -2.05
N GLN A 64 -3.63 -7.44 -2.91
CA GLN A 64 -3.84 -8.75 -3.52
C GLN A 64 -3.07 -9.86 -2.80
N LYS A 65 -1.83 -9.59 -2.38
CA LYS A 65 -0.93 -10.55 -1.71
C LYS A 65 -0.12 -9.85 -0.63
N LEU A 66 0.20 -10.60 0.43
CA LEU A 66 1.06 -10.18 1.52
C LEU A 66 2.04 -11.29 1.85
N ALA A 67 3.27 -10.92 2.20
CA ALA A 67 4.27 -11.82 2.75
C ALA A 67 5.02 -11.09 3.87
N LEU A 68 5.07 -11.68 5.06
CA LEU A 68 5.77 -11.12 6.22
C LEU A 68 6.86 -12.10 6.66
N CYS A 69 8.09 -11.64 6.75
CA CYS A 69 9.18 -12.38 7.40
C CYS A 69 9.42 -11.81 8.80
N THR A 70 9.14 -12.61 9.82
CA THR A 70 9.33 -12.25 11.23
C THR A 70 10.80 -12.27 11.67
N ASN A 71 11.69 -12.84 10.86
CA ASN A 71 13.12 -12.92 11.19
C ASN A 71 13.86 -11.64 10.78
N THR A 72 13.41 -10.99 9.70
CA THR A 72 14.03 -9.77 9.16
C THR A 72 13.14 -8.54 9.30
N ASP A 73 11.96 -8.67 9.91
CA ASP A 73 10.92 -7.62 10.00
C ASP A 73 10.57 -7.00 8.64
N THR A 74 10.62 -7.82 7.59
CA THR A 74 10.35 -7.41 6.22
C THR A 74 8.93 -7.79 5.84
N LEU A 75 8.13 -6.81 5.43
CA LEU A 75 6.80 -7.00 4.89
C LEU A 75 6.80 -6.66 3.41
N ILE A 76 6.27 -7.54 2.57
CA ILE A 76 6.01 -7.27 1.17
C ILE A 76 4.49 -7.26 0.94
N ALA A 77 4.01 -6.21 0.29
CA ALA A 77 2.60 -6.09 -0.10
C ALA A 77 2.48 -5.87 -1.60
N ALA A 78 1.60 -6.63 -2.25
CA ALA A 78 1.33 -6.51 -3.67
C ALA A 78 -0.11 -6.07 -3.91
N GLY A 79 -0.31 -5.16 -4.85
CA GLY A 79 -1.59 -4.53 -5.16
C GLY A 79 -2.20 -4.95 -6.49
N THR A 80 -3.30 -4.27 -6.84
CA THR A 80 -4.13 -4.58 -8.01
C THR A 80 -3.62 -3.94 -9.30
N ALA A 81 -2.93 -2.80 -9.24
CA ALA A 81 -2.33 -2.13 -10.38
C ALA A 81 -0.84 -2.49 -10.57
N GLY A 82 -0.44 -3.72 -10.21
CA GLY A 82 0.92 -4.22 -10.43
C GLY A 82 1.99 -3.62 -9.51
N GLN A 83 1.61 -2.82 -8.51
CA GLN A 83 2.55 -2.30 -7.52
C GLN A 83 2.91 -3.37 -6.48
N VAL A 84 4.20 -3.48 -6.14
CA VAL A 84 4.73 -4.34 -5.08
C VAL A 84 5.62 -3.49 -4.19
N LEU A 85 5.25 -3.37 -2.92
CA LEU A 85 5.92 -2.54 -1.92
C LEU A 85 6.70 -3.41 -0.96
N ALA A 86 7.96 -3.06 -0.73
CA ALA A 86 8.75 -3.60 0.36
C ALA A 86 8.72 -2.63 1.54
N PHE A 87 8.55 -3.18 2.74
CA PHE A 87 8.51 -2.44 3.99
C PHE A 87 9.51 -3.00 4.99
N GLN A 88 10.10 -2.10 5.76
CA GLN A 88 10.95 -2.41 6.89
C GLN A 88 10.43 -1.70 8.14
N PHE A 89 10.50 -2.36 9.29
CA PHE A 89 10.12 -1.72 10.55
C PHE A 89 11.11 -0.61 10.96
N THR A 90 10.60 0.54 11.40
CA THR A 90 11.39 1.66 11.90
C THR A 90 10.68 2.31 13.10
N ALA A 91 11.42 2.59 14.17
CA ALA A 91 10.88 3.17 15.40
C ALA A 91 10.71 4.70 15.35
N GLU A 92 11.33 5.36 14.37
CA GLU A 92 11.31 6.80 14.20
C GLU A 92 10.42 7.20 13.01
N PRO A 93 9.67 8.31 13.10
CA PRO A 93 8.96 8.86 11.95
C PRO A 93 9.98 9.40 10.94
N THR A 94 9.68 9.32 9.63
CA THR A 94 10.65 9.64 8.59
C THR A 94 9.97 10.18 7.32
N ASP A 95 10.64 11.13 6.66
CA ASP A 95 10.31 11.56 5.30
C ASP A 95 10.69 10.47 4.30
N VAL A 96 9.71 9.96 3.55
CA VAL A 96 9.91 8.91 2.56
C VAL A 96 9.80 9.48 1.17
N ASN A 97 10.87 9.29 0.40
CA ASN A 97 10.84 9.35 -1.05
C ASN A 97 11.02 7.92 -1.58
N LEU A 98 9.91 7.32 -2.01
CA LEU A 98 9.85 5.90 -2.35
C LEU A 98 10.44 5.64 -3.75
N PRO A 99 11.63 5.01 -3.85
CA PRO A 99 12.17 4.66 -5.15
C PRO A 99 11.28 3.63 -5.83
N MET A 100 10.97 3.88 -7.10
CA MET A 100 10.11 3.04 -7.93
C MET A 100 10.91 2.47 -9.10
N THR A 101 10.87 1.15 -9.27
CA THR A 101 11.52 0.44 -10.38
C THR A 101 10.47 -0.29 -11.21
N THR A 102 10.43 -0.01 -12.50
CA THR A 102 9.50 -0.68 -13.41
C THR A 102 10.08 -1.99 -13.94
N VAL A 103 9.30 -3.07 -13.86
CA VAL A 103 9.63 -4.38 -14.42
C VAL A 103 8.69 -4.67 -15.58
N ASN A 104 9.22 -4.66 -16.79
CA ASN A 104 8.48 -4.98 -18.00
C ASN A 104 8.41 -6.49 -18.22
N LEU A 105 7.22 -7.07 -18.02
CA LEU A 105 6.95 -8.50 -18.24
C LEU A 105 6.71 -8.85 -19.71
N LEU A 106 6.56 -7.84 -20.57
CA LEU A 106 6.27 -7.97 -22.00
C LEU A 106 7.45 -7.51 -22.86
N ASP A 107 8.66 -7.47 -22.30
CA ASP A 107 9.83 -7.17 -23.09
C ASP A 107 9.95 -8.16 -24.27
N GLY A 108 10.09 -7.64 -25.49
CA GLY A 108 10.03 -8.41 -26.74
C GLY A 108 8.63 -8.69 -27.31
N CYS A 109 7.54 -8.20 -26.71
CA CYS A 109 6.17 -8.34 -27.24
C CYS A 109 5.64 -6.99 -27.80
N GLU A 110 5.79 -6.75 -29.10
CA GLU A 110 5.48 -5.44 -29.70
C GLU A 110 3.99 -5.14 -29.94
N SER A 111 3.11 -6.15 -29.92
CA SER A 111 1.69 -6.00 -30.29
C SER A 111 0.73 -5.93 -29.10
N PHE A 112 1.23 -5.94 -27.87
CA PHE A 112 0.38 -5.93 -26.69
C PHE A 112 -0.15 -4.53 -26.38
N VAL A 113 -1.46 -4.42 -26.16
CA VAL A 113 -2.11 -3.19 -25.72
C VAL A 113 -2.79 -3.44 -24.39
N TRP A 114 -2.33 -2.75 -23.34
CA TRP A 114 -2.95 -2.80 -22.03
C TRP A 114 -4.30 -2.06 -22.03
N LYS A 115 -5.33 -2.69 -21.45
CA LYS A 115 -6.70 -2.15 -21.37
C LYS A 115 -7.25 -2.08 -19.95
N GLY A 116 -6.43 -2.37 -18.95
CA GLY A 116 -6.80 -2.29 -17.54
C GLY A 116 -6.47 -0.93 -16.95
N HIS A 117 -6.43 -0.88 -15.62
CA HIS A 117 -6.06 0.32 -14.87
C HIS A 117 -4.63 0.78 -15.15
N GLU A 118 -4.38 2.09 -15.09
CA GLU A 118 -3.01 2.63 -15.19
C GLU A 118 -2.19 2.33 -13.93
N GLU A 119 -0.86 2.36 -14.09
CA GLU A 119 0.09 2.26 -12.96
C GLU A 119 -0.09 3.38 -11.94
N MET A 120 0.34 3.14 -10.70
CA MET A 120 0.25 4.14 -9.65
C MET A 120 1.52 4.98 -9.58
N LYS A 121 1.35 6.29 -9.40
CA LYS A 121 2.48 7.23 -9.27
C LYS A 121 2.84 7.43 -7.80
N THR A 122 4.11 7.30 -7.46
CA THR A 122 4.58 7.54 -6.09
C THR A 122 4.57 9.03 -5.76
N LYS A 123 4.49 9.35 -4.46
CA LYS A 123 4.67 10.71 -3.94
C LYS A 123 5.61 10.69 -2.73
N SER A 124 6.24 11.83 -2.47
CA SER A 124 6.93 12.04 -1.21
C SER A 124 5.89 12.19 -0.09
N THR A 125 6.13 11.57 1.05
CA THR A 125 5.23 11.65 2.20
C THR A 125 6.02 11.58 3.50
N PHE A 126 5.46 12.14 4.58
CA PHE A 126 5.96 11.95 5.93
C PHE A 126 5.15 10.84 6.60
N VAL A 127 5.83 9.82 7.14
CA VAL A 127 5.16 8.65 7.72
C VAL A 127 5.55 8.52 9.18
N SER A 128 4.57 8.13 10.02
CA SER A 128 4.82 7.81 11.42
C SER A 128 5.69 6.55 11.56
N SER A 129 6.20 6.31 12.77
CA SER A 129 6.91 5.06 13.08
C SER A 129 6.05 3.82 12.81
N GLY A 130 6.71 2.72 12.44
CA GLY A 130 6.07 1.47 12.01
C GLY A 130 6.74 0.88 10.76
N PHE A 131 5.94 0.21 9.93
CA PHE A 131 6.41 -0.33 8.65
C PHE A 131 6.56 0.79 7.61
N LEU A 132 7.82 1.13 7.32
CA LEU A 132 8.19 2.16 6.34
C LEU A 132 8.43 1.52 4.98
N ALA A 133 7.82 2.05 3.92
CA ALA A 133 8.10 1.56 2.57
C ALA A 133 9.52 1.95 2.15
N THR A 134 10.33 0.96 1.76
CA THR A 134 11.72 1.15 1.36
C THR A 134 11.90 1.14 -0.15
N SER A 135 11.07 0.38 -0.87
CA SER A 135 11.08 0.33 -2.33
C SER A 135 9.72 -0.07 -2.91
N CYS A 136 9.48 0.34 -4.16
CA CYS A 136 8.33 -0.04 -4.95
C CYS A 136 8.79 -0.66 -6.27
N ILE A 137 8.26 -1.84 -6.60
CA ILE A 137 8.35 -2.43 -7.93
C ILE A 137 7.02 -2.21 -8.62
N GLN A 138 7.05 -1.68 -9.83
CA GLN A 138 5.87 -1.52 -10.68
C GLN A 138 5.94 -2.49 -11.85
N LEU A 139 4.98 -3.40 -11.94
CA LEU A 139 4.86 -4.30 -13.08
C LEU A 139 4.30 -3.54 -14.29
N TYR A 140 4.84 -3.85 -15.47
CA TYR A 140 4.25 -3.50 -16.75
C TYR A 140 3.95 -4.78 -17.55
N PRO A 141 2.68 -5.00 -17.98
CA PRO A 141 1.52 -4.14 -17.75
C PRO A 141 1.11 -4.14 -16.27
N PRO A 142 0.44 -3.07 -15.78
CA PRO A 142 0.03 -2.91 -14.37
C PRO A 142 -1.20 -3.77 -14.03
N ALA A 143 -1.05 -5.08 -14.23
CA ALA A 143 -2.05 -6.08 -13.91
C ALA A 143 -1.98 -6.49 -12.43
N ALA A 144 -3.08 -7.05 -11.92
CA ALA A 144 -3.16 -7.52 -10.54
C ALA A 144 -2.11 -8.61 -10.26
N VAL A 145 -1.38 -8.45 -9.15
CA VAL A 145 -0.37 -9.42 -8.76
C VAL A 145 -1.04 -10.71 -8.28
N SER A 146 -0.83 -11.79 -9.03
CA SER A 146 -1.50 -13.07 -8.78
C SER A 146 -0.80 -13.95 -7.74
N ALA A 147 0.52 -13.79 -7.59
CA ALA A 147 1.34 -14.56 -6.66
C ALA A 147 2.49 -13.70 -6.11
N LEU A 148 2.91 -13.99 -4.88
CA LEU A 148 4.01 -13.33 -4.20
C LEU A 148 4.75 -14.36 -3.35
N ALA A 149 6.06 -14.36 -3.41
CA ALA A 149 6.93 -15.18 -2.56
C ALA A 149 8.06 -14.30 -2.03
N LEU A 150 8.35 -14.43 -0.74
CA LEU A 150 9.45 -13.75 -0.05
C LEU A 150 10.46 -14.80 0.39
N CYS A 151 11.71 -14.66 -0.04
CA CYS A 151 12.84 -15.41 0.47
C CYS A 151 13.78 -14.43 1.14
N SER A 152 13.82 -14.42 2.47
CA SER A 152 14.64 -13.51 3.27
C SER A 152 16.11 -13.93 3.36
N ASP A 153 16.40 -15.19 3.09
CA ASP A 153 17.73 -15.79 3.32
C ASP A 153 18.69 -15.54 2.16
N ILE A 154 18.18 -15.05 1.03
CA ILE A 154 18.95 -14.76 -0.18
C ILE A 154 18.94 -13.25 -0.38
N GLN A 155 20.05 -12.59 -0.06
CA GLN A 155 20.33 -11.26 -0.61
C GLN A 155 20.56 -11.41 -2.11
N TRP A 156 19.56 -11.04 -2.90
CA TRP A 156 19.74 -10.90 -4.35
C TRP A 156 20.67 -9.71 -4.59
N TYR A 157 21.94 -9.98 -4.87
CA TYR A 157 22.80 -9.00 -5.52
C TYR A 157 22.26 -8.81 -6.95
N ILE A 158 21.62 -7.67 -7.20
CA ILE A 158 21.30 -7.16 -8.53
C ILE A 158 22.30 -6.06 -8.85
#